data_AF-A0A7R8CNT7-F1
#
_entry.id   AF-A0A7R8CNT7-F1
#
_cell.length_a   1.000
_cell.length_b   1.000
_cell.length_c   1.000
_cell.angle_alpha   90.00
_cell.angle_beta   90.00
_cell.angle_gamma   90.00
#
_symmetry.space_group_name_H-M   'P 1'
#
loop_
_entity.id
_entity.type
_entity.pdbx_description
1 polymer ?
#
loop_
_entity_poly.entity_id
_entity_poly.type
_entity_poly.pdbx_seq_one_letter_code
_entity_poly.pdbx_strand_id
1 'polypeptide(L)'
;MGVVYYLIFGEGINKERLPLVYNNLYIFKTLLPYVTIFLSEVNEMAVFKGLILFNAIVKSLPHRCLKEDNLKFRASQGLHCGTCQNVVTKWKDTVLHNLEEDCPLSQYMGDSMRYIIRTVCQLSHGAETDLLEVSDELQSVLNALYALFARDTQNKTEIWDMREELNQCFINPLQDGLIISKEHYKLKLKNEKSSDGPEVSLMVGGRPIPDMSKEEMKNVINSAINTFEMIEFSLSRLKDFINRRNVP
;
A
#
# COMPACT_ATOMS: atom_id res chain seq x y z
N MET A 1 -2.53 34.96 -6.71
CA MET A 1 -2.48 34.72 -5.25
C MET A 1 -1.50 33.61 -4.86
N GLY A 2 -1.54 32.40 -5.45
CA GLY A 2 -0.61 31.31 -5.11
C GLY A 2 0.89 31.68 -5.18
N VAL A 3 1.31 32.42 -6.22
CA VAL A 3 2.71 32.86 -6.38
C VAL A 3 3.18 33.78 -5.24
N VAL A 4 2.28 34.62 -4.71
CA VAL A 4 2.59 35.50 -3.57
C VAL A 4 2.85 34.69 -2.31
N TYR A 5 2.04 33.65 -2.06
CA TYR A 5 2.26 32.75 -0.94
C TYR A 5 3.53 31.91 -1.08
N TYR A 6 3.89 31.50 -2.30
CA TYR A 6 5.18 30.88 -2.58
C TYR A 6 6.35 31.81 -2.24
N LEU A 7 6.31 33.07 -2.68
CA LEU A 7 7.38 34.05 -2.37
C LEU A 7 7.52 34.29 -0.87
N ILE A 8 6.40 34.37 -0.14
CA ILE A 8 6.41 34.63 1.30
C ILE A 8 6.87 33.40 2.11
N PHE A 9 6.23 32.24 1.89
CA PHE A 9 6.47 31.06 2.72
C PHE A 9 7.59 30.17 2.19
N GLY A 10 7.68 30.00 0.86
CA GLY A 10 8.71 29.21 0.19
C GLY A 10 10.07 29.91 0.14
N GLU A 11 10.12 31.13 -0.43
CA GLU A 11 11.37 31.90 -0.58
C GLU A 11 11.71 32.78 0.64
N GLY A 12 10.80 32.90 1.61
CA GLY A 12 11.05 33.64 2.84
C GLY A 12 10.99 35.17 2.71
N ILE A 13 10.40 35.68 1.63
CA ILE A 13 10.31 37.12 1.40
C ILE A 13 9.33 37.75 2.38
N ASN A 14 9.81 38.71 3.17
CA ASN A 14 9.00 39.57 4.04
C ASN A 14 8.20 38.83 5.13
N LYS A 15 8.76 37.74 5.69
CA LYS A 15 8.18 36.98 6.80
C LYS A 15 7.93 37.83 8.06
N GLU A 16 8.69 38.89 8.26
CA GLU A 16 8.63 39.79 9.43
C GLU A 16 7.36 40.64 9.49
N ARG A 17 6.68 40.86 8.35
CA ARG A 17 5.42 41.64 8.28
C ARG A 17 4.17 40.77 8.43
N LEU A 18 4.31 39.44 8.53
CA LEU A 18 3.17 38.57 8.76
C LEU A 18 2.73 38.67 10.21
N PRO A 19 1.41 38.82 10.48
CA PRO A 19 0.91 38.73 11.84
C PRO A 19 1.23 37.34 12.40
N LEU A 20 2.02 37.28 13.49
CA LEU A 20 2.31 36.04 14.25
C LEU A 20 1.06 35.39 14.90
N VAL A 21 -0.13 35.92 14.62
CA VAL A 21 -1.41 35.53 15.22
C VAL A 21 -1.97 34.23 14.60
N TYR A 22 -1.44 33.79 13.46
CA TYR A 22 -1.94 32.61 12.77
C TYR A 22 -1.26 31.34 13.26
N ASN A 23 -2.06 30.40 13.76
CA ASN A 23 -1.63 29.04 14.05
C ASN A 23 -1.08 28.38 12.77
N ASN A 24 0.06 27.68 12.84
CA ASN A 24 0.66 26.95 11.72
C ASN A 24 -0.34 25.99 11.04
N LEU A 25 -1.30 25.43 11.79
CA LEU A 25 -2.38 24.62 11.24
C LEU A 25 -3.36 25.44 10.37
N TYR A 26 -3.66 26.67 10.78
CA TYR A 26 -4.52 27.58 10.01
C TYR A 26 -3.83 28.01 8.72
N ILE A 27 -2.54 28.33 8.80
CA ILE A 27 -1.69 28.64 7.64
C ILE A 27 -1.69 27.45 6.68
N PHE A 28 -1.47 26.23 7.18
CA PHE A 28 -1.51 25.02 6.37
C PHE A 28 -2.85 24.81 5.66
N LYS A 29 -3.97 24.87 6.39
CA LYS A 29 -5.31 24.71 5.80
C LYS A 29 -5.62 25.77 4.74
N THR A 30 -5.17 27.00 4.95
CA THR A 30 -5.39 28.10 4.01
C THR A 30 -4.55 27.96 2.74
N LEU A 31 -3.33 27.43 2.86
CA LEU A 31 -2.39 27.32 1.75
C LEU A 31 -2.52 26.03 0.94
N LEU A 32 -3.11 24.98 1.51
CA LEU A 32 -3.28 23.68 0.87
C LEU A 32 -3.98 23.75 -0.51
N PRO A 33 -5.08 24.50 -0.71
CA PRO A 33 -5.72 24.59 -2.02
C PRO A 33 -4.81 25.20 -3.10
N TYR A 34 -3.96 26.15 -2.73
CA TYR A 34 -3.00 26.76 -3.66
C TYR A 34 -1.88 25.80 -4.02
N VAL A 35 -1.41 24.99 -3.08
CA VAL A 35 -0.47 23.89 -3.37
C VAL A 35 -1.11 22.91 -4.35
N THR A 36 -2.36 22.50 -4.14
CA THR A 36 -3.06 21.60 -5.06
C THR A 36 -3.15 22.17 -6.47
N ILE A 37 -3.45 23.47 -6.61
CA ILE A 37 -3.45 24.15 -7.92
C ILE A 37 -2.06 24.07 -8.55
N PHE A 38 -0.99 24.42 -7.83
CA PHE A 38 0.38 24.34 -8.37
C PHE A 38 0.79 22.94 -8.80
N LEU A 39 0.40 21.91 -8.04
CA LEU A 39 0.71 20.51 -8.34
C LEU A 39 -0.15 19.93 -9.48
N SER A 40 -1.26 20.58 -9.83
CA SER A 40 -2.14 20.15 -10.92
C SER A 40 -1.80 20.81 -12.27
N GLU A 41 -0.82 21.72 -12.29
CA GLU A 41 -0.36 22.39 -13.51
C GLU A 41 0.57 21.50 -14.33
N VAL A 42 0.51 21.64 -15.66
CA VAL A 42 1.41 20.92 -16.60
C VAL A 42 2.84 21.47 -16.58
N ASN A 43 3.00 22.72 -16.13
CA ASN A 43 4.29 23.39 -16.11
C ASN A 43 5.17 22.92 -14.95
N GLU A 44 6.31 22.31 -15.27
CA GLU A 44 7.29 21.82 -14.29
C GLU A 44 7.73 22.88 -13.27
N MET A 45 7.89 24.14 -13.68
CA MET A 45 8.25 25.22 -12.76
C MET A 45 7.12 25.55 -11.78
N ALA A 46 5.85 25.42 -12.20
CA ALA A 46 4.70 25.62 -11.32
C ALA A 46 4.62 24.50 -10.28
N VAL A 47 4.83 23.25 -10.72
CA VAL A 47 4.91 22.07 -9.84
C VAL A 47 6.05 22.22 -8.85
N PHE A 48 7.24 22.62 -9.30
CA PHE A 48 8.42 22.81 -8.44
C PHE A 48 8.17 23.86 -7.35
N LYS A 49 7.56 25.01 -7.70
CA LYS A 49 7.15 26.04 -6.74
C LYS A 49 6.10 25.52 -5.75
N GLY A 50 5.16 24.71 -6.22
CA GLY A 50 4.18 24.02 -5.40
C GLY A 50 4.83 23.10 -4.36
N LEU A 51 5.84 22.32 -4.77
CA LEU A 51 6.59 21.42 -3.90
C LEU A 51 7.39 22.18 -2.83
N ILE A 52 8.06 23.28 -3.20
CA ILE A 52 8.79 24.13 -2.25
C ILE A 52 7.83 24.72 -1.22
N LEU A 53 6.70 25.27 -1.68
CA LEU A 53 5.69 25.83 -0.80
C LEU A 53 5.13 24.76 0.15
N PHE A 54 4.78 23.58 -0.36
CA PHE A 54 4.29 22.48 0.45
C PHE A 54 5.30 22.06 1.52
N ASN A 55 6.56 21.85 1.13
CA ASN A 55 7.62 21.46 2.05
C ASN A 55 7.84 22.51 3.15
N ALA A 56 7.82 23.80 2.81
CA ALA A 56 7.97 24.89 3.77
C ALA A 56 6.85 24.90 4.81
N ILE A 57 5.61 24.69 4.37
CA ILE A 57 4.44 24.70 5.27
C ILE A 57 4.42 23.42 6.12
N VAL A 58 4.71 22.25 5.54
CA VAL A 58 4.76 20.97 6.28
C VAL A 58 5.85 21.01 7.36
N LYS A 59 7.03 21.55 7.07
CA LYS A 59 8.10 21.73 8.07
C LYS A 59 7.72 22.66 9.22
N SER A 60 6.80 23.59 8.98
CA SER A 60 6.33 24.51 10.01
C SER A 60 5.25 23.89 10.92
N LEU A 61 4.67 22.75 10.54
CA LEU A 61 3.68 22.07 11.36
C LEU A 61 4.36 21.34 12.54
N PRO A 62 3.83 21.46 13.77
CA PRO A 62 4.29 20.63 14.87
C PRO A 62 3.93 19.15 14.61
N HIS A 63 4.74 18.25 15.15
CA HIS A 63 4.48 16.81 15.05
C HIS A 63 3.09 16.47 15.63
N ARG A 64 2.36 15.56 14.97
CA ARG A 64 1.05 15.02 15.43
C ARG A 64 -0.10 16.05 15.51
N CYS A 65 -0.09 17.10 14.68
CA CYS A 65 -1.13 18.16 14.70
C CYS A 65 -2.29 17.98 13.72
N LEU A 66 -2.16 17.08 12.74
CA LEU A 66 -3.21 16.81 11.76
C LEU A 66 -4.10 15.68 12.30
N LYS A 67 -5.38 15.98 12.58
CA LYS A 67 -6.37 14.97 12.93
C LYS A 67 -6.82 14.20 11.70
N GLU A 68 -7.06 12.91 11.88
CA GLU A 68 -7.35 11.92 10.83
C GLU A 68 -8.81 11.97 10.33
N ASP A 69 -9.48 13.13 10.39
CA ASP A 69 -10.94 13.19 10.17
C ASP A 69 -11.38 12.82 8.75
N ASN A 70 -10.46 12.66 7.79
CA ASN A 70 -10.79 12.35 6.39
C ASN A 70 -9.71 11.56 5.62
N LEU A 71 -8.81 10.82 6.27
CA LEU A 71 -7.88 9.95 5.53
C LEU A 71 -8.61 8.68 5.07
N LYS A 72 -9.60 8.84 4.17
CA LYS A 72 -10.08 7.71 3.38
C LYS A 72 -8.89 7.24 2.57
N PHE A 73 -8.37 6.08 2.91
CA PHE A 73 -7.25 5.47 2.22
C PHE A 73 -7.72 5.17 0.79
N ARG A 74 -7.44 6.08 -0.16
CA ARG A 74 -7.84 5.95 -1.57
C ARG A 74 -6.92 4.97 -2.31
N ALA A 75 -6.59 3.83 -1.71
CA ALA A 75 -5.88 2.78 -2.43
C ALA A 75 -6.75 2.08 -3.48
N SER A 76 -8.08 2.18 -3.38
CA SER A 76 -8.98 1.54 -4.35
C SER A 76 -9.05 2.24 -5.72
N GLN A 77 -8.45 3.41 -5.91
CA GLN A 77 -8.50 4.13 -7.18
C GLN A 77 -7.14 4.70 -7.59
N GLY A 78 -6.42 3.94 -8.41
CA GLY A 78 -5.41 4.48 -9.34
C GLY A 78 -4.01 4.64 -8.78
N LEU A 79 -3.66 3.97 -7.68
CA LEU A 79 -2.31 4.00 -7.15
C LEU A 79 -1.52 2.81 -7.74
N HIS A 80 -0.55 3.09 -8.62
CA HIS A 80 0.28 2.05 -9.25
C HIS A 80 1.09 1.26 -8.20
N CYS A 81 1.44 0.00 -8.48
CA CYS A 81 1.97 -0.97 -7.50
C CYS A 81 3.09 -0.44 -6.58
N GLY A 82 3.98 0.44 -7.07
CA GLY A 82 5.05 1.02 -6.27
C GLY A 82 4.62 2.09 -5.25
N THR A 83 3.57 2.85 -5.55
CA THR A 83 3.05 3.88 -4.63
C THR A 83 2.24 3.28 -3.49
N CYS A 84 1.45 2.22 -3.74
CA CYS A 84 0.76 1.47 -2.68
C CYS A 84 1.75 0.84 -1.70
N GLN A 85 2.79 0.18 -2.21
CA GLN A 85 3.80 -0.48 -1.40
C GLN A 85 4.47 0.47 -0.40
N ASN A 86 4.83 1.67 -0.85
CA ASN A 86 5.46 2.69 0.01
C ASN A 86 4.53 3.15 1.13
N VAL A 87 3.23 3.31 0.82
CA VAL A 87 2.24 3.71 1.81
C VAL A 87 2.06 2.62 2.87
N VAL A 88 1.93 1.35 2.46
CA VAL A 88 1.81 0.21 3.39
C VAL A 88 3.05 0.09 4.27
N THR A 89 4.25 0.24 3.68
CA THR A 89 5.51 0.18 4.44
C THR A 89 5.59 1.29 5.47
N LYS A 90 5.25 2.53 5.06
CA LYS A 90 5.28 3.68 5.96
C LYS A 90 4.24 3.57 7.06
N TRP A 91 3.03 3.11 6.74
CA TRP A 91 2.00 2.84 7.72
C TRP A 91 2.48 1.81 8.75
N LYS A 92 2.99 0.65 8.29
CA LYS A 92 3.58 -0.38 9.16
C LYS A 92 4.65 0.19 10.09
N ASP A 93 5.65 0.90 9.55
CA ASP A 93 6.70 1.51 10.38
C ASP A 93 6.13 2.50 11.42
N THR A 94 5.09 3.26 11.04
CA THR A 94 4.43 4.22 11.94
C THR A 94 3.67 3.52 13.06
N VAL A 95 2.91 2.46 12.75
CA VAL A 95 2.17 1.68 13.76
C VAL A 95 3.14 0.99 14.71
N LEU A 96 4.22 0.40 14.18
CA LEU A 96 5.23 -0.27 15.00
C LEU A 96 5.94 0.71 15.95
N HIS A 97 6.30 1.90 15.45
CA HIS A 97 6.84 2.94 16.31
C HIS A 97 5.82 3.39 17.37
N ASN A 98 4.55 3.54 16.98
CA ASN A 98 3.47 3.89 17.91
C ASN A 98 3.28 2.87 19.04
N LEU A 99 3.54 1.59 18.78
CA LEU A 99 3.47 0.53 19.79
C LEU A 99 4.57 0.59 20.86
N GLU A 100 5.72 1.19 20.51
CA GLU A 100 6.88 1.36 21.39
C GLU A 100 6.78 2.62 22.27
N GLU A 101 5.84 3.51 21.98
CA GLU A 101 5.66 4.78 22.69
C GLU A 101 4.84 4.61 23.97
N ASP A 102 5.21 5.37 25.02
CA ASP A 102 4.48 5.39 26.31
C ASP A 102 3.05 5.96 26.18
N CYS A 103 2.85 6.86 25.22
CA CYS A 103 1.55 7.47 24.90
C CYS A 103 1.21 7.24 23.42
N PRO A 104 0.63 6.08 23.08
CA PRO A 104 0.32 5.74 21.70
C PRO A 104 -0.84 6.56 21.16
N LEU A 105 -0.76 6.89 19.87
CA LEU A 105 -1.82 7.55 19.13
C LEU A 105 -2.97 6.57 18.86
N SER A 106 -4.18 6.98 19.26
CA SER A 106 -5.41 6.21 19.04
C SER A 106 -5.75 6.02 17.56
N GLN A 107 -5.21 6.85 16.67
CA GLN A 107 -5.43 6.78 15.22
C GLN A 107 -4.83 5.51 14.57
N TYR A 108 -3.95 4.80 15.29
CA TYR A 108 -3.36 3.53 14.84
C TYR A 108 -3.87 2.35 15.68
N MET A 109 -5.02 2.50 16.34
CA MET A 109 -5.62 1.54 17.26
C MET A 109 -7.13 1.42 16.97
N GLY A 110 -7.73 0.32 17.39
CA GLY A 110 -9.18 0.08 17.33
C GLY A 110 -9.79 0.28 15.94
N ASP A 111 -10.88 1.04 15.86
CA ASP A 111 -11.64 1.23 14.62
C ASP A 111 -10.83 1.82 13.46
N SER A 112 -9.91 2.75 13.75
CA SER A 112 -9.02 3.31 12.72
C SER A 112 -8.08 2.24 12.16
N MET A 113 -7.53 1.38 13.03
CA MET A 113 -6.72 0.24 12.61
C MET A 113 -7.53 -0.72 11.75
N ARG A 114 -8.75 -1.05 12.18
CA ARG A 114 -9.68 -1.91 11.44
C ARG A 114 -10.00 -1.36 10.05
N TYR A 115 -10.23 -0.04 9.94
CA TYR A 115 -10.46 0.62 8.66
C TYR A 115 -9.26 0.50 7.72
N ILE A 116 -8.04 0.74 8.20
CA ILE A 116 -6.84 0.65 7.38
C ILE A 116 -6.61 -0.80 6.92
N ILE A 117 -6.69 -1.77 7.84
CA ILE A 117 -6.55 -3.20 7.52
C ILE A 117 -7.56 -3.63 6.46
N ARG A 118 -8.83 -3.26 6.62
CA ARG A 118 -9.89 -3.53 5.63
C ARG A 118 -9.61 -2.93 4.27
N THR A 119 -8.86 -1.83 4.20
CA THR A 119 -8.58 -1.18 2.92
C THR A 119 -7.35 -1.77 2.24
N VAL A 120 -6.31 -2.14 3.00
CA VAL A 120 -5.08 -2.73 2.44
C VAL A 120 -5.21 -4.24 2.17
N CYS A 121 -6.11 -4.93 2.88
CA CYS A 121 -6.36 -6.37 2.74
C CYS A 121 -7.59 -6.65 1.87
N GLN A 122 -7.59 -6.16 0.64
CA GLN A 122 -8.65 -6.42 -0.34
C GLN A 122 -8.08 -7.10 -1.58
N LEU A 123 -8.80 -8.09 -2.09
CA LEU A 123 -8.56 -8.68 -3.40
C LEU A 123 -9.70 -8.20 -4.30
N SER A 124 -9.39 -7.51 -5.39
CA SER A 124 -10.38 -6.86 -6.26
C SER A 124 -11.42 -7.83 -6.82
N HIS A 125 -11.05 -9.11 -7.01
CA HIS A 125 -11.96 -10.17 -7.46
C HIS A 125 -11.82 -11.44 -6.61
N GLY A 126 -11.41 -11.32 -5.34
CA GLY A 126 -11.16 -12.48 -4.47
C GLY A 126 -10.13 -13.43 -5.08
N ALA A 127 -10.46 -14.72 -5.15
CA ALA A 127 -9.59 -15.77 -5.69
C ALA A 127 -9.31 -15.65 -7.21
N GLU A 128 -10.11 -14.86 -7.95
CA GLU A 128 -9.94 -14.65 -9.40
C GLU A 128 -9.01 -13.47 -9.74
N THR A 129 -8.50 -12.77 -8.72
CA THR A 129 -7.58 -11.64 -8.90
C THR A 129 -6.30 -12.10 -9.60
N ASP A 130 -5.81 -11.35 -10.60
CA ASP A 130 -4.49 -11.61 -11.19
C ASP A 130 -3.39 -11.31 -10.18
N LEU A 131 -2.96 -12.34 -9.45
CA LEU A 131 -1.97 -12.23 -8.38
C LEU A 131 -0.58 -11.79 -8.86
N LEU A 132 -0.28 -11.91 -10.16
CA LEU A 132 0.99 -11.41 -10.71
C LEU A 132 0.99 -9.89 -10.82
N GLU A 133 -0.15 -9.27 -11.13
CA GLU A 133 -0.25 -7.81 -11.25
C GLU A 133 -0.09 -7.12 -9.89
N VAL A 134 -0.57 -7.77 -8.83
CA VAL A 134 -0.57 -7.24 -7.46
C VAL A 134 0.51 -7.88 -6.56
N SER A 135 1.50 -8.59 -7.12
CA SER A 135 2.45 -9.38 -6.32
C SER A 135 3.25 -8.55 -5.32
N ASP A 136 3.73 -7.38 -5.74
CA ASP A 136 4.54 -6.48 -4.91
C ASP A 136 3.71 -5.90 -3.75
N GLU A 137 2.44 -5.60 -4.03
CA GLU A 137 1.51 -5.07 -3.04
C GLU A 137 1.13 -6.14 -2.01
N LEU A 138 0.80 -7.36 -2.47
CA LEU A 138 0.55 -8.51 -1.60
C LEU A 138 1.76 -8.80 -0.70
N GLN A 139 2.97 -8.76 -1.26
CA GLN A 139 4.19 -9.00 -0.50
C GLN A 139 4.39 -7.95 0.61
N SER A 140 4.08 -6.69 0.32
CA SER A 140 4.14 -5.59 1.29
C SER A 140 3.10 -5.75 2.40
N VAL A 141 1.85 -6.06 2.02
CA VAL A 141 0.74 -6.27 2.96
C VAL A 141 1.00 -7.47 3.87
N LEU A 142 1.43 -8.61 3.32
CA LEU A 142 1.75 -9.80 4.11
C LEU A 142 2.89 -9.56 5.10
N ASN A 143 3.95 -8.85 4.68
CA ASN A 143 5.03 -8.48 5.58
C ASN A 143 4.58 -7.51 6.68
N ALA A 144 3.71 -6.54 6.34
CA ALA A 144 3.17 -5.60 7.30
C ALA A 144 2.30 -6.30 8.35
N LEU A 145 1.37 -7.15 7.91
CA LEU A 145 0.54 -7.97 8.79
C LEU A 145 1.40 -8.85 9.70
N TYR A 146 2.38 -9.56 9.13
CA TYR A 146 3.26 -10.41 9.92
C TYR A 146 4.00 -9.60 11.00
N ALA A 147 4.54 -8.43 10.64
CA ALA A 147 5.24 -7.58 11.61
C ALA A 147 4.31 -7.08 12.71
N LEU A 148 3.07 -6.71 12.37
CA LEU A 148 2.07 -6.26 13.34
C LEU A 148 1.66 -7.36 14.31
N PHE A 149 1.29 -8.54 13.81
CA PHE A 149 1.00 -9.68 14.68
C PHE A 149 2.21 -10.06 15.53
N ALA A 150 3.42 -10.05 14.95
CA ALA A 150 4.64 -10.38 15.69
C ALA A 150 4.98 -9.39 16.82
N ARG A 151 4.67 -8.11 16.64
CA ARG A 151 5.05 -7.03 17.57
C ARG A 151 3.96 -6.66 18.56
N ASP A 152 2.69 -6.75 18.16
CA ASP A 152 1.57 -6.43 19.04
C ASP A 152 1.30 -7.58 20.02
N THR A 153 2.10 -7.65 21.09
CA THR A 153 2.02 -8.72 22.06
C THR A 153 0.87 -8.59 23.05
N GLN A 154 0.34 -7.40 23.25
CA GLN A 154 -0.73 -7.14 24.22
C GLN A 154 -2.06 -6.80 23.55
N ASN A 155 -2.16 -7.00 22.23
CA ASN A 155 -3.31 -6.61 21.42
C ASN A 155 -3.68 -5.12 21.58
N LYS A 156 -2.68 -4.24 21.68
CA LYS A 156 -2.89 -2.79 21.82
C LYS A 156 -3.51 -2.17 20.56
N THR A 157 -3.28 -2.76 19.39
CA THR A 157 -3.86 -2.29 18.12
C THR A 157 -5.25 -2.88 17.86
N GLU A 158 -5.69 -3.86 18.65
CA GLU A 158 -6.90 -4.68 18.41
C GLU A 158 -6.85 -5.52 17.12
N ILE A 159 -5.65 -5.72 16.54
CA ILE A 159 -5.47 -6.54 15.33
C ILE A 159 -5.81 -8.02 15.57
N TRP A 160 -5.61 -8.53 16.79
CA TRP A 160 -5.94 -9.93 17.10
C TRP A 160 -7.44 -10.19 17.07
N ASP A 161 -8.25 -9.19 17.42
CA ASP A 161 -9.72 -9.27 17.37
C ASP A 161 -10.26 -9.28 15.93
N MET A 162 -9.40 -8.96 14.96
CA MET A 162 -9.71 -9.03 13.53
C MET A 162 -9.33 -10.36 12.89
N ARG A 163 -8.75 -11.31 13.63
CA ARG A 163 -8.23 -12.59 13.09
C ARG A 163 -9.23 -13.32 12.20
N GLU A 164 -10.45 -13.53 12.70
CA GLU A 164 -11.47 -14.27 11.94
C GLU A 164 -11.92 -13.53 10.70
N GLU A 165 -12.09 -12.21 10.81
CA GLU A 165 -12.44 -11.36 9.67
C GLU A 165 -11.33 -11.38 8.60
N LEU A 166 -10.07 -11.28 9.01
CA LEU A 166 -8.92 -11.32 8.11
C LEU A 166 -8.76 -12.69 7.45
N ASN A 167 -9.04 -13.78 8.19
CA ASN A 167 -9.06 -15.12 7.66
C ASN A 167 -10.10 -15.27 6.53
N GLN A 168 -11.32 -14.79 6.78
CA GLN A 168 -12.43 -14.92 5.84
C GLN A 168 -12.30 -14.01 4.61
N CYS A 169 -11.93 -12.75 4.81
CA CYS A 169 -11.97 -11.75 3.75
C CYS A 169 -10.67 -11.65 2.93
N PHE A 170 -9.54 -12.15 3.43
CA PHE A 170 -8.24 -11.98 2.77
C PHE A 170 -7.39 -13.24 2.71
N ILE A 171 -7.08 -13.87 3.85
CA ILE A 171 -6.11 -15.00 3.90
C ILE A 171 -6.64 -16.23 3.15
N ASN A 172 -7.90 -16.64 3.39
CA ASN A 172 -8.47 -17.81 2.72
C ASN A 172 -8.66 -17.55 1.21
N PRO A 173 -9.28 -16.43 0.77
CA PRO A 173 -9.38 -16.12 -0.66
C PRO A 173 -8.03 -16.02 -1.37
N LEU A 174 -6.99 -15.49 -0.71
CA LEU A 174 -5.64 -15.43 -1.27
C LEU A 174 -5.03 -16.84 -1.43
N GLN A 175 -5.26 -17.72 -0.45
CA GLN A 175 -4.81 -19.11 -0.53
C GLN A 175 -5.49 -19.83 -1.70
N ASP A 176 -6.80 -19.68 -1.85
CA ASP A 176 -7.55 -20.29 -2.95
C ASP A 176 -7.07 -19.75 -4.30
N GLY A 177 -6.87 -18.44 -4.42
CA GLY A 177 -6.33 -17.81 -5.62
C GLY A 177 -4.92 -18.30 -5.98
N LEU A 178 -4.06 -18.56 -4.98
CA LEU A 178 -2.72 -19.11 -5.19
C LEU A 178 -2.77 -20.56 -5.69
N ILE A 179 -3.67 -21.39 -5.13
CA ILE A 179 -3.87 -22.77 -5.58
C ILE A 179 -4.31 -22.77 -7.04
N ILE A 180 -5.38 -22.04 -7.37
CA ILE A 180 -5.93 -21.95 -8.73
C ILE A 180 -4.86 -21.44 -9.71
N SER A 181 -4.18 -20.35 -9.36
CA SER A 181 -3.13 -19.76 -10.21
C SER A 181 -1.98 -20.73 -10.45
N LYS A 182 -1.47 -21.39 -9.41
CA LYS A 182 -0.37 -22.36 -9.57
C LYS A 182 -0.79 -23.57 -10.41
N GLU A 183 -1.99 -24.10 -10.21
CA GLU A 183 -2.50 -25.22 -11.00
C GLU A 183 -2.60 -24.85 -12.49
N HIS A 184 -3.14 -23.67 -12.80
CA HIS A 184 -3.23 -23.15 -14.15
C HIS A 184 -1.85 -23.04 -14.83
N TYR A 185 -0.85 -22.45 -14.17
CA TYR A 185 0.49 -22.30 -14.75
C TYR A 185 1.26 -23.63 -14.83
N LYS A 186 1.06 -24.56 -13.89
CA LYS A 186 1.65 -25.91 -13.94
C LYS A 186 1.07 -26.75 -15.09
N LEU A 187 -0.22 -26.64 -15.37
CA LEU A 187 -0.85 -27.31 -16.50
C LEU A 187 -0.30 -26.78 -17.84
N LYS A 188 -0.13 -25.46 -17.96
CA LYS A 188 0.53 -24.85 -19.13
C LYS A 188 1.95 -25.36 -19.34
N LEU A 189 2.75 -25.48 -18.28
CA LEU A 189 4.10 -26.04 -18.36
C LEU A 189 4.13 -27.52 -18.83
N LYS A 190 3.11 -28.32 -18.48
CA LYS A 190 2.99 -29.72 -18.92
C LYS A 190 2.52 -29.83 -20.37
N ASN A 191 1.57 -29.00 -20.79
CA ASN A 191 1.06 -29.00 -22.15
C ASN A 191 2.13 -28.57 -23.16
N GLU A 192 3.00 -27.61 -22.83
CA GLU A 192 4.14 -27.22 -23.70
C GLU A 192 5.19 -28.32 -23.89
N LYS A 193 5.33 -29.24 -22.92
CA LYS A 193 6.20 -30.42 -23.03
C LYS A 193 5.59 -31.51 -23.92
N SER A 194 4.30 -31.42 -24.21
CA SER A 194 3.50 -32.40 -24.95
C SER A 194 3.14 -31.78 -26.30
N SER A 195 3.76 -32.22 -27.39
CA SER A 195 3.68 -31.63 -28.73
C SER A 195 2.28 -31.56 -29.39
N ASP A 196 1.19 -31.76 -28.67
CA ASP A 196 -0.15 -32.11 -29.21
C ASP A 196 -1.33 -31.42 -28.48
N GLY A 197 -1.09 -30.26 -27.83
CA GLY A 197 -2.12 -29.51 -27.12
C GLY A 197 -2.67 -28.30 -27.91
N PRO A 198 -3.97 -27.94 -27.77
CA PRO A 198 -4.55 -26.78 -28.44
C PRO A 198 -3.85 -25.48 -27.99
N GLU A 199 -3.63 -24.59 -28.95
CA GLU A 199 -2.97 -23.29 -28.81
C GLU A 199 -3.83 -22.36 -27.93
N VAL A 200 -3.52 -22.26 -26.64
CA VAL A 200 -4.23 -21.38 -25.70
C VAL A 200 -3.58 -20.01 -25.74
N SER A 201 -4.26 -19.01 -26.30
CA SER A 201 -3.78 -17.62 -26.38
C SER A 201 -3.44 -17.08 -24.98
N LEU A 202 -2.24 -16.52 -24.84
CA LEU A 202 -1.67 -16.13 -23.56
C LEU A 202 -1.98 -14.67 -23.23
N MET A 203 -2.50 -14.39 -22.04
CA MET A 203 -2.45 -13.07 -21.39
C MET A 203 -1.59 -13.18 -20.13
N VAL A 204 -0.59 -12.30 -19.97
CA VAL A 204 0.21 -12.12 -18.75
C VAL A 204 0.08 -10.66 -18.32
N GLY A 205 -0.46 -10.40 -17.13
CA GLY A 205 -0.74 -9.03 -16.67
C GLY A 205 -1.64 -8.26 -17.63
N GLY A 206 -2.65 -8.93 -18.20
CA GLY A 206 -3.59 -8.36 -19.16
C GLY A 206 -3.04 -8.06 -20.57
N ARG A 207 -1.81 -8.49 -20.91
CA ARG A 207 -1.22 -8.26 -22.24
C ARG A 207 -0.98 -9.57 -23.00
N PRO A 208 -1.25 -9.63 -24.32
CA PRO A 208 -0.90 -10.79 -25.13
C PRO A 208 0.61 -10.98 -25.15
N ILE A 209 1.06 -12.22 -24.95
CA ILE A 209 2.49 -12.55 -25.02
C ILE A 209 2.96 -12.42 -26.48
N PRO A 210 4.06 -11.69 -26.76
CA PRO A 210 4.62 -11.60 -28.11
C PRO A 210 5.15 -12.96 -28.57
N ASP A 211 5.17 -13.18 -29.88
CA ASP A 211 5.65 -14.41 -30.53
C ASP A 211 7.08 -14.72 -30.05
N MET A 212 7.24 -15.73 -29.19
CA MET A 212 8.46 -16.03 -28.44
C MET A 212 8.84 -17.50 -28.55
N SER A 213 10.13 -17.81 -28.39
CA SER A 213 10.63 -19.18 -28.43
C SER A 213 10.09 -20.03 -27.26
N LYS A 214 10.00 -21.36 -27.46
CA LYS A 214 9.56 -22.31 -26.42
C LYS A 214 10.37 -22.20 -25.11
N GLU A 215 11.64 -21.82 -25.21
CA GLU A 215 12.53 -21.67 -24.07
C GLU A 215 12.24 -20.37 -23.29
N GLU A 216 11.96 -19.27 -23.98
CA GLU A 216 11.54 -18.00 -23.36
C GLU A 216 10.19 -18.14 -22.65
N MET A 217 9.23 -18.81 -23.26
CA MET A 217 7.92 -19.06 -22.65
C MET A 217 8.04 -19.90 -21.36
N LYS A 218 8.92 -20.92 -21.36
CA LYS A 218 9.22 -21.71 -20.17
C LYS A 218 9.82 -20.86 -19.05
N ASN A 219 10.71 -19.92 -19.39
CA ASN A 219 11.28 -18.99 -18.42
C ASN A 219 10.22 -18.05 -17.82
N VAL A 220 9.30 -17.54 -18.64
CA VAL A 220 8.17 -16.71 -18.18
C VAL A 220 7.27 -17.49 -17.21
N ILE A 221 6.90 -18.73 -17.55
CA ILE A 221 6.07 -19.57 -16.68
C ILE A 221 6.77 -19.87 -15.35
N ASN A 222 8.07 -20.21 -15.38
CA ASN A 222 8.83 -20.44 -14.15
C ASN A 222 8.93 -19.18 -13.28
N SER A 223 9.12 -18.01 -13.91
CA SER A 223 9.11 -16.73 -13.20
C SER A 223 7.79 -16.50 -12.46
N ALA A 224 6.66 -16.72 -13.13
CA ALA A 224 5.33 -16.60 -12.52
C ALA A 224 5.14 -17.58 -11.35
N ILE A 225 5.56 -18.85 -11.51
CA ILE A 225 5.49 -19.86 -10.43
C ILE A 225 6.32 -19.43 -9.22
N ASN A 226 7.55 -18.93 -9.44
CA ASN A 226 8.40 -18.43 -8.38
C ASN A 226 7.75 -17.27 -7.62
N THR A 227 7.11 -16.33 -8.33
CA THR A 227 6.35 -15.24 -7.70
C THR A 227 5.24 -15.77 -6.81
N PHE A 228 4.45 -16.75 -7.28
CA PHE A 228 3.41 -17.36 -6.44
C PHE A 228 3.98 -18.13 -5.25
N GLU A 229 5.15 -18.76 -5.37
CA GLU A 229 5.84 -19.42 -4.26
C GLU A 229 6.33 -18.42 -3.21
N MET A 230 6.81 -17.24 -3.61
CA MET A 230 7.17 -16.17 -2.67
C MET A 230 5.95 -15.68 -1.88
N ILE A 231 4.83 -15.42 -2.56
CA ILE A 231 3.59 -14.99 -1.90
C ILE A 231 3.07 -16.08 -0.95
N GLU A 232 3.05 -17.34 -1.39
CA GLU A 232 2.61 -18.48 -0.57
C GLU A 232 3.50 -18.66 0.67
N PHE A 233 4.81 -18.50 0.54
CA PHE A 233 5.73 -18.57 1.67
C PHE A 233 5.40 -17.51 2.72
N SER A 234 5.20 -16.26 2.30
CA SER A 234 4.83 -15.17 3.21
C SER A 234 3.45 -15.35 3.83
N LEU A 235 2.48 -15.86 3.06
CA LEU A 235 1.15 -16.19 3.56
C LEU A 235 1.22 -17.31 4.61
N SER A 236 1.96 -18.38 4.33
CA SER A 236 2.12 -19.52 5.24
C SER A 236 2.78 -19.09 6.54
N ARG A 237 3.83 -18.26 6.45
CA ARG A 237 4.49 -17.67 7.62
C ARG A 237 3.52 -16.84 8.48
N LEU A 238 2.66 -16.04 7.85
CA LEU A 238 1.64 -15.26 8.54
C LEU A 238 0.62 -16.16 9.24
N LYS A 239 0.07 -17.15 8.52
CA LYS A 239 -0.92 -18.11 9.05
C LYS A 239 -0.36 -18.89 10.23
N ASP A 240 0.85 -19.40 10.11
CA ASP A 240 1.53 -20.12 11.18
C ASP A 240 1.65 -19.26 12.43
N PHE A 241 2.00 -17.98 12.27
CA PHE A 241 2.13 -17.07 13.40
C PHE A 241 0.78 -16.80 14.07
N ILE A 242 -0.25 -16.50 13.27
CA ILE A 242 -1.62 -16.27 13.73
C ILE A 242 -2.19 -17.51 14.45
N ASN A 243 -1.85 -18.72 14.00
CA ASN A 243 -2.37 -19.97 14.57
C ASN A 243 -1.62 -20.45 15.81
N ARG A 244 -0.31 -20.15 15.94
CA ARG A 244 0.48 -20.53 17.12
C ARG A 244 0.07 -19.79 18.38
N ARG A 245 -0.51 -18.59 18.23
CA ARG A 245 -0.92 -17.77 19.35
C ARG A 245 -2.40 -17.96 19.62
N ASN A 246 -2.72 -18.90 20.51
CA ASN A 246 -4.00 -18.86 21.21
C ASN A 246 -3.95 -17.66 22.15
N VAL A 247 -4.55 -16.55 21.73
CA VAL A 247 -4.94 -15.50 22.67
C VAL A 247 -6.11 -16.09 23.47
N PRO A 248 -6.06 -16.07 24.82
CA PRO A 248 -7.17 -16.53 25.64
C PRO A 248 -8.44 -15.70 25.43
#